data_AF-A0A2V6B6Y7-F1
#
_entry.id   AF-A0A2V6B6Y7-F1
#
_cell.length_a   1.000
_cell.length_b   1.000
_cell.length_c   1.000
_cell.angle_alpha   90.00
_cell.angle_beta   90.00
_cell.angle_gamma   90.00
#
_symmetry.space_group_name_H-M   'P 1'
#
loop_
_entity.id
_entity.type
_entity.pdbx_description
1 polymer ?
#
loop_
_entity_poly.entity_id
_entity_poly.type
_entity_poly.pdbx_seq_one_letter_code
_entity_poly.pdbx_strand_id
1 'polypeptide(L)'
;MKITLGWLPFVVLETIALVSAFTWELTASALGPVLWRAQLYLLMPGSILVGRFIEKFLWNTGLSLRTRGMMELIGGIAVNAIIWLLLLQIVRGLRRLCALTNR
;
A
#
# COMPACT_ATOMS: atom_id res chain seq x y z
N MET A 1 1.90 1.70 23.11
CA MET A 1 2.37 1.81 21.71
C MET A 1 1.63 2.97 21.05
N LYS A 2 2.17 4.19 21.10
CA LYS A 2 1.51 5.37 20.49
C LYS A 2 1.63 5.21 18.97
N ILE A 3 0.56 4.80 18.32
CA ILE A 3 0.40 5.03 16.87
C ILE A 3 0.54 6.54 16.71
N THR A 4 1.75 6.97 16.34
CA THR A 4 2.04 8.40 16.18
C THR A 4 1.09 8.94 15.12
N LEU A 5 0.54 10.15 15.31
CA LEU A 5 -0.43 10.79 14.40
C LEU A 5 -0.11 10.64 12.91
N GLY A 6 1.16 10.45 12.54
CA GLY A 6 1.59 10.18 11.17
C GLY A 6 1.23 8.80 10.59
N TRP A 7 0.83 7.81 11.38
CA TRP A 7 0.40 6.49 10.89
C TRP A 7 -1.11 6.38 10.67
N LEU A 8 -1.91 7.25 11.31
CA LEU A 8 -3.36 7.26 11.15
C LEU A 8 -3.76 7.45 9.67
N PRO A 9 -3.16 8.39 8.90
CA PRO A 9 -3.47 8.53 7.48
C PRO A 9 -3.17 7.26 6.69
N PHE A 10 -2.04 6.59 6.98
CA PHE A 10 -1.69 5.34 6.33
C PHE A 10 -2.74 4.25 6.59
N VAL A 11 -3.13 4.04 7.85
CA VAL A 11 -4.14 3.03 8.20
C VAL A 11 -5.47 3.31 7.49
N VAL A 12 -5.90 4.57 7.43
CA VAL A 12 -7.14 4.96 6.74
C VAL A 12 -7.02 4.69 5.23
N LEU A 13 -5.94 5.12 4.60
CA LEU A 13 -5.71 4.95 3.17
C LEU A 13 -5.60 3.46 2.77
N GLU A 14 -4.84 2.67 3.53
CA GLU A 14 -4.65 1.24 3.28
C GLU A 14 -5.97 0.48 3.47
N THR A 15 -6.76 0.84 4.48
CA THR A 15 -8.09 0.24 4.70
C THR A 15 -9.03 0.56 3.55
N ILE A 16 -9.08 1.82 3.08
CA ILE A 16 -9.90 2.20 1.92
C ILE A 16 -9.46 1.40 0.69
N ALA A 17 -8.15 1.25 0.49
CA ALA A 17 -7.61 0.53 -0.65
C ALA A 17 -7.99 -0.96 -0.63
N LEU A 18 -7.84 -1.62 0.52
CA LEU A 18 -8.22 -3.02 0.70
C LEU A 18 -9.73 -3.22 0.53
N VAL A 19 -10.55 -2.41 1.18
CA VAL A 19 -12.01 -2.49 1.04
C VAL A 19 -12.41 -2.29 -0.42
N SER A 20 -11.82 -1.31 -1.11
CA SER A 20 -12.06 -1.07 -2.53
C SER A 20 -11.65 -2.28 -3.38
N ALA A 21 -10.52 -2.93 -3.08
CA ALA A 21 -10.04 -4.11 -3.79
C ALA A 21 -10.99 -5.31 -3.71
N PHE A 22 -11.68 -5.50 -2.59
CA PHE A 22 -12.62 -6.61 -2.42
C PHE A 22 -14.06 -6.27 -2.85
N THR A 23 -14.42 -4.99 -2.97
CA THR A 23 -15.81 -4.55 -3.17
C THR A 23 -16.10 -3.92 -4.53
N TRP A 24 -15.08 -3.64 -5.34
CA TRP A 24 -15.28 -2.95 -6.62
C TRP A 24 -16.15 -3.76 -7.61
N GLU A 25 -16.03 -5.09 -7.65
CA GLU A 25 -16.88 -5.94 -8.52
C GLU A 25 -18.31 -6.07 -8.00
N LEU A 26 -18.53 -5.86 -6.71
CA LEU A 26 -19.85 -5.93 -6.08
C LEU A 26 -20.68 -4.66 -6.31
N THR A 27 -20.07 -3.60 -6.83
CA THR A 27 -20.71 -2.30 -7.06
C THR A 27 -20.99 -2.09 -8.55
N ALA A 28 -22.22 -2.41 -8.98
CA ALA A 28 -22.68 -2.22 -10.36
C ALA A 28 -22.90 -0.74 -10.77
N SER A 29 -22.73 0.20 -9.84
CA SER A 29 -22.90 1.64 -10.08
C SER A 29 -21.59 2.33 -10.48
N ALA A 30 -21.64 3.63 -10.76
CA ALA A 30 -20.46 4.47 -11.03
C ALA A 30 -19.40 4.46 -9.89
N LEU A 31 -19.73 3.89 -8.72
CA LEU A 31 -18.80 3.67 -7.62
C LEU A 31 -17.76 2.58 -7.93
N GLY A 32 -18.09 1.55 -8.71
CA GLY A 32 -17.15 0.46 -9.06
C GLY A 32 -15.86 0.98 -9.73
N PRO A 33 -15.94 1.79 -10.79
CA PRO A 33 -14.75 2.40 -11.43
C PRO A 33 -13.97 3.37 -10.54
N VAL A 34 -14.61 3.97 -9.54
CA VAL A 34 -13.95 4.86 -8.57
C VAL A 34 -13.17 4.02 -7.55
N LEU A 35 -13.79 2.98 -6.99
CA LEU A 35 -13.15 2.05 -6.07
C LEU A 35 -12.00 1.30 -6.76
N TRP A 36 -12.20 0.87 -8.00
CA TRP A 36 -11.14 0.25 -8.80
C TRP A 36 -9.94 1.18 -8.98
N ARG A 37 -10.16 2.47 -9.31
CA ARG A 37 -9.04 3.42 -9.40
C ARG A 37 -8.40 3.71 -8.05
N ALA A 38 -9.19 3.84 -7.00
CA ALA A 38 -8.71 4.11 -5.64
C ALA A 38 -7.78 2.99 -5.16
N GLN A 39 -8.19 1.72 -5.28
CA GLN A 39 -7.31 0.60 -4.93
C GLN A 39 -6.02 0.60 -5.78
N LEU A 40 -6.13 0.93 -7.08
CA LEU A 40 -5.02 0.82 -8.01
C LEU A 40 -3.93 1.81 -7.66
N TYR A 41 -4.28 3.07 -7.36
CA TYR A 41 -3.31 4.09 -6.98
C TYR A 41 -2.78 3.91 -5.55
N LEU A 42 -3.62 3.49 -4.62
CA LEU A 42 -3.22 3.36 -3.21
C LEU A 42 -2.35 2.13 -2.98
N LEU A 43 -2.63 1.00 -3.65
CA LEU A 43 -1.85 -0.23 -3.52
C LEU A 43 -0.71 -0.35 -4.55
N MET A 44 -0.71 0.49 -5.60
CA MET A 44 0.19 0.40 -6.76
C MET A 44 1.65 0.06 -6.43
N PRO A 45 2.31 0.77 -5.50
CA PRO A 45 3.74 0.58 -5.27
C PRO A 45 4.02 -0.82 -4.73
N GLY A 46 3.25 -1.25 -3.73
CA GLY A 46 3.35 -2.57 -3.14
C GLY A 46 2.96 -3.68 -4.11
N SER A 47 1.85 -3.53 -4.82
CA SER A 47 1.37 -4.55 -5.76
C SER A 47 2.32 -4.76 -6.95
N ILE A 48 2.90 -3.71 -7.51
CA ILE A 48 3.88 -3.84 -8.61
C ILE A 48 5.16 -4.52 -8.11
N LEU A 49 5.72 -4.09 -6.98
CA LEU A 49 6.98 -4.62 -6.47
C LEU A 49 6.86 -6.08 -6.05
N VAL A 50 5.77 -6.42 -5.35
CA VAL A 50 5.53 -7.76 -4.83
C VAL A 50 5.03 -8.68 -5.95
N GLY A 51 4.19 -8.18 -6.85
CA GLY A 51 3.76 -8.91 -8.05
C GLY A 51 4.95 -9.34 -8.90
N ARG A 52 5.91 -8.44 -9.17
CA ARG A 52 7.16 -8.77 -9.87
C ARG A 52 8.00 -9.80 -9.13
N PHE A 53 8.06 -9.71 -7.79
CA PHE A 53 8.76 -10.70 -6.98
C PHE A 53 8.09 -12.08 -7.09
N ILE A 54 6.76 -12.15 -6.99
CA ILE A 54 6.00 -13.39 -7.10
C ILE A 54 6.15 -13.98 -8.50
N GLU A 55 6.04 -13.16 -9.54
CA GLU A 55 6.21 -13.56 -10.94
C GLU A 55 7.59 -14.18 -11.16
N LYS A 56 8.65 -13.53 -10.66
CA LYS A 56 10.03 -13.94 -10.91
C LYS A 56 10.47 -15.14 -10.08
N PHE A 57 9.99 -15.27 -8.84
CA PHE A 57 10.51 -16.25 -7.87
C PHE A 57 9.52 -17.33 -7.46
N LEU A 58 8.21 -17.05 -7.48
CA LEU A 58 7.18 -17.93 -6.91
C LEU A 58 6.20 -18.47 -7.96
N TRP A 59 6.28 -18.01 -9.21
CA TRP A 59 5.37 -18.46 -10.25
C TRP A 59 5.61 -19.91 -10.67
N ASN A 60 6.88 -20.33 -10.68
CA ASN A 60 7.31 -21.67 -11.13
C ASN A 60 7.50 -22.68 -10.00
N THR A 61 7.24 -22.31 -8.75
CA THR A 61 7.50 -23.18 -7.57
C THR A 61 6.37 -24.16 -7.27
N GLY A 62 5.33 -24.22 -8.11
CA GLY A 62 4.18 -25.11 -7.91
C GLY A 62 3.22 -24.66 -6.80
N LEU A 63 3.42 -23.48 -6.20
CA LEU A 63 2.55 -22.94 -5.16
C LEU A 63 1.12 -22.75 -5.67
N SER A 64 0.12 -22.97 -4.82
CA SER A 64 -1.27 -22.72 -5.19
C SER A 64 -1.51 -21.24 -5.54
N LEU A 65 -2.46 -20.99 -6.43
CA LEU A 65 -2.85 -19.63 -6.83
C LEU A 65 -3.32 -18.80 -5.61
N ARG A 66 -4.00 -19.47 -4.66
CA ARG A 66 -4.46 -18.86 -3.42
C ARG A 66 -3.30 -18.43 -2.52
N THR A 67 -2.27 -19.27 -2.40
CA THR A 67 -1.07 -18.94 -1.62
C THR A 67 -0.33 -17.74 -2.23
N ARG A 68 -0.18 -17.72 -3.55
CA ARG A 68 0.44 -16.60 -4.27
C ARG A 68 -0.34 -15.30 -4.08
N GLY A 69 -1.66 -15.33 -4.25
CA GLY A 69 -2.51 -14.15 -4.03
C GLY A 69 -2.46 -13.62 -2.60
N MET A 70 -2.41 -14.49 -1.59
CA MET A 70 -2.26 -14.08 -0.19
C MET A 70 -0.88 -13.46 0.08
N MET A 71 0.19 -14.02 -0.50
CA MET A 71 1.54 -13.44 -0.40
C MET A 71 1.62 -12.08 -1.09
N GLU A 72 0.92 -11.91 -2.21
CA GLU A 72 0.85 -10.64 -2.93
C GLU A 72 0.17 -9.56 -2.10
N LEU A 73 -0.96 -9.90 -1.49
CA LEU A 73 -1.71 -8.99 -0.62
C LEU A 73 -0.89 -8.59 0.61
N ILE A 74 -0.36 -9.56 1.36
CA ILE A 74 0.40 -9.32 2.59
C ILE A 74 1.71 -8.57 2.27
N GLY A 75 2.42 -9.00 1.23
CA GLY A 75 3.63 -8.35 0.77
C GLY A 75 3.35 -6.91 0.32
N GLY A 76 2.24 -6.69 -0.39
CA GLY A 76 1.83 -5.36 -0.86
C GLY A 76 1.63 -4.39 0.29
N ILE A 77 0.88 -4.80 1.32
CA ILE A 77 0.65 -4.02 2.54
C ILE A 77 1.98 -3.72 3.24
N ALA A 78 2.86 -4.73 3.36
CA ALA A 78 4.16 -4.55 4.01
C ALA A 78 5.05 -3.54 3.26
N VAL A 79 5.12 -3.64 1.93
CA VAL A 79 5.89 -2.70 1.11
C VAL A 79 5.32 -1.29 1.19
N ASN A 80 3.98 -1.14 1.14
CA ASN A 80 3.33 0.17 1.31
C ASN A 80 3.64 0.78 2.68
N ALA A 81 3.64 -0.02 3.75
CA ALA A 81 4.00 0.44 5.09
C ALA A 81 5.47 0.91 5.17
N ILE A 82 6.40 0.23 4.49
CA ILE A 82 7.81 0.61 4.40
C ILE A 82 7.94 1.94 3.64
N ILE A 83 7.28 2.08 2.49
CA ILE A 83 7.27 3.32 1.70
C ILE A 83 6.73 4.48 2.53
N TRP A 84 5.63 4.27 3.26
CA TRP A 84 5.07 5.27 4.16
C TRP A 84 6.06 5.69 5.26
N LEU A 85 6.75 4.72 5.87
CA LEU A 85 7.78 5.00 6.86
C LEU A 85 8.93 5.85 6.28
N LEU A 86 9.38 5.55 5.06
CA LEU A 86 10.40 6.35 4.36
C LEU A 86 9.91 7.78 4.09
N LEU A 87 8.67 7.96 3.64
CA LEU A 87 8.08 9.28 3.44
C LEU A 87 8.00 10.07 4.75
N LEU A 88 7.60 9.43 5.85
CA LEU A 88 7.60 10.05 7.17
C LEU A 88 9.00 10.48 7.62
N GLN A 89 10.02 9.66 7.34
CA GLN A 89 11.41 10.02 7.65
C GLN A 89 11.88 11.22 6.83
N ILE A 90 11.57 11.28 5.53
CA ILE A 90 11.90 12.42 4.67
C ILE A 90 11.23 13.70 5.17
N VAL A 91 9.93 13.67 5.45
CA VAL A 91 9.19 14.83 5.97
C VAL A 91 9.76 15.30 7.31
N ARG A 92 10.12 14.37 8.20
CA ARG A 92 10.77 14.71 9.48
C ARG A 92 12.14 15.32 9.27
N GLY A 93 12.92 14.81 8.31
CA GLY A 93 14.22 15.37 7.92
C GLY A 93 14.09 16.80 7.39
N LEU A 94 13.18 17.02 6.44
CA LEU A 94 12.93 18.34 5.84
C LEU A 94 12.48 19.37 6.88
N ARG A 95 11.56 19.00 7.79
CA ARG A 95 11.13 19.89 8.88
C ARG A 95 12.29 20.30 9.79
N ARG A 96 13.20 19.37 10.10
CA ARG A 96 14.40 19.65 10.89
C ARG A 96 15.35 20.60 10.16
N LEU A 97 15.56 20.40 8.86
CA LEU A 97 16.39 21.27 8.04
C LEU A 97 15.82 22.70 7.97
N CYS A 98 14.52 22.85 7.67
CA CYS A 98 13.88 24.17 7.66
C CYS A 98 13.94 24.89 9.02
N ALA A 99 13.83 24.15 10.14
CA ALA A 99 13.94 24.71 11.47
C ALA A 99 15.37 25.19 11.82
N LEU A 100 16.39 24.58 11.22
CA LEU A 100 17.80 25.00 11.38
C LEU A 100 18.15 26.20 10.50
N THR A 101 17.56 26.30 9.30
CA THR A 101 17.78 27.44 8.38
C THR A 101 17.06 28.73 8.82
N ASN A 102 15.98 28.63 9.61
CA ASN A 102 15.24 29.78 10.14
C ASN A 102 15.78 30.31 11.49
N ARG A 103 16.94 29.81 11.94
CA ARG A 103 17.66 30.30 13.14
C ARG A 103 18.90 31.07 12.73
#